data_AF-A0A146FTZ1-F1
#
_entry.id   AF-A0A146FTZ1-F1
#
_cell.length_a   1.000
_cell.length_b   1.000
_cell.length_c   1.000
_cell.angle_alpha   90.00
_cell.angle_beta   90.00
_cell.angle_gamma   90.00
#
_symmetry.space_group_name_H-M   'P 1'
#
loop_
_entity.id
_entity.type
_entity.pdbx_description
1 polymer ?
#
loop_
_entity_poly.entity_id
_entity_poly.type
_entity_poly.pdbx_seq_one_letter_code
_entity_poly.pdbx_strand_id
1 'polypeptide(L)'
;MAYPRTMYVNLILIMLFCTPMTNALMIEDLDYVCPYSAKLFSTFYTSVRPIILQNYQSRLQVVFRQHVQPWHPSSTLTHEAGAAVLKIAPDKFWEFSAALFSHQEEFFDVSVVNETRNKTYQRLAKIAATVGVDEHEMLELLNISEVIADGQLNTGNKVTNDIKLMVKVRH
;
A
#
# COMPACT_ATOMS: atom_id res chain seq x y z
N MET A 1 21.08 -14.13 23.50
CA MET A 1 19.84 -13.43 23.10
C MET A 1 20.05 -12.92 21.68
N ALA A 2 19.58 -13.67 20.69
CA ALA A 2 19.73 -13.34 19.27
C ALA A 2 18.34 -13.09 18.70
N TYR A 3 18.08 -11.86 18.27
CA TYR A 3 16.87 -11.53 17.51
C TYR A 3 16.96 -12.21 16.14
N PRO A 4 15.98 -13.04 15.73
CA PRO A 4 16.09 -13.83 14.52
C PRO A 4 15.86 -12.97 13.26
N ARG A 5 16.69 -13.22 12.25
CA ARG A 5 16.78 -12.58 10.91
C ARG A 5 15.55 -12.75 10.00
N THR A 6 14.37 -13.04 10.52
CA THR A 6 13.21 -13.47 9.72
C THR A 6 12.11 -12.42 9.55
N MET A 7 12.24 -11.24 10.17
CA MET A 7 11.16 -10.24 10.16
C MET A 7 11.18 -9.26 8.96
N TYR A 8 12.22 -9.31 8.11
CA TYR A 8 12.42 -8.33 7.02
C TYR A 8 12.19 -8.84 5.59
N VAL A 9 11.76 -10.10 5.41
CA VAL A 9 11.64 -10.71 4.06
C VAL A 9 10.19 -10.77 3.56
N ASN A 10 9.18 -10.53 4.40
CA ASN A 10 7.75 -10.68 4.06
C ASN A 10 7.00 -9.36 3.86
N LEU A 11 7.59 -8.43 3.12
CA LEU A 11 6.86 -7.25 2.66
C LEU A 11 6.38 -7.37 1.20
N ILE A 12 6.56 -8.55 0.61
CA ILE A 12 5.91 -9.00 -0.62
C ILE A 12 5.28 -10.35 -0.27
N LEU A 13 4.21 -10.36 0.52
CA LEU A 13 3.33 -11.52 0.66
C LEU A 13 2.06 -11.05 1.35
N ILE A 14 1.02 -10.77 0.58
CA ILE A 14 -0.33 -10.78 1.11
C ILE A 14 -0.59 -12.23 1.55
N MET A 15 -0.44 -12.48 2.84
CA MET A 15 -0.68 -13.79 3.45
C MET A 15 -2.17 -13.96 3.73
N LEU A 16 -2.73 -15.03 3.16
CA LEU A 16 -3.71 -15.88 3.84
C LEU A 16 -3.35 -17.34 3.49
N PHE A 17 -2.73 -18.01 4.46
CA PHE A 17 -2.48 -19.46 4.62
C PHE A 17 -1.40 -20.20 3.77
N CYS A 18 -0.38 -20.68 4.51
CA CYS A 18 0.32 -21.98 4.48
C CYS A 18 0.72 -22.64 3.13
N THR A 19 2.01 -23.03 3.07
CA THR A 19 2.79 -23.74 2.02
C THR A 19 3.46 -22.86 0.95
N PRO A 20 4.68 -23.21 0.48
CA PRO A 20 5.29 -22.55 -0.66
C PRO A 20 4.45 -22.83 -1.90
N MET A 21 3.54 -21.92 -2.23
CA MET A 21 2.75 -22.01 -3.46
C MET A 21 3.67 -21.76 -4.66
N THR A 22 3.65 -22.70 -5.60
CA THR A 22 4.41 -22.62 -6.86
C THR A 22 3.77 -21.70 -7.89
N ASN A 23 2.53 -21.25 -7.68
CA ASN A 23 1.77 -20.43 -8.63
C ASN A 23 1.37 -19.09 -7.99
N ALA A 24 1.78 -18.00 -8.62
CA ALA A 24 1.38 -16.64 -8.24
C ALA A 24 0.69 -15.94 -9.43
N LEU A 25 -0.47 -15.33 -9.17
CA LEU A 25 -1.07 -14.35 -10.07
C LEU A 25 -0.57 -12.97 -9.65
N MET A 26 0.31 -12.39 -10.46
CA MET A 26 0.75 -11.02 -10.25
C MET A 26 -0.20 -10.06 -10.95
N ILE A 27 -0.69 -9.08 -10.20
CA ILE A 27 -1.38 -7.92 -10.76
C ILE A 27 -0.32 -6.85 -10.90
N GLU A 28 0.15 -6.68 -12.13
CA GLU A 28 1.28 -5.83 -12.45
C GLU A 28 0.89 -4.38 -12.67
N ASP A 29 1.84 -3.49 -12.36
CA ASP A 29 1.81 -2.06 -12.64
C ASP A 29 0.58 -1.31 -12.13
N LEU A 30 0.23 -1.55 -10.86
CA LEU A 30 -0.83 -0.81 -10.19
C LEU A 30 -0.29 0.44 -9.50
N ASP A 31 -0.87 1.59 -9.87
CA ASP A 31 -0.68 2.89 -9.23
C ASP A 31 -2.04 3.45 -8.77
N TYR A 32 -2.13 3.91 -7.53
CA TYR A 32 -3.38 4.42 -6.97
C TYR A 32 -3.88 5.73 -7.60
N VAL A 33 -3.03 6.46 -8.32
CA VAL A 33 -3.40 7.68 -9.06
C VAL A 33 -3.42 7.48 -10.58
N CYS A 34 -3.29 6.24 -11.07
CA CYS A 34 -3.46 5.91 -12.48
C CYS A 34 -4.92 5.47 -12.78
N PRO A 35 -5.64 6.14 -13.71
CA PRO A 35 -7.02 5.79 -14.04
C PRO A 35 -7.16 4.42 -14.71
N TYR A 36 -6.12 3.94 -15.40
CA TYR A 36 -6.12 2.59 -15.98
C TYR A 36 -5.95 1.51 -14.91
N SER A 37 -5.11 1.75 -13.90
CA SER A 37 -4.94 0.86 -12.76
C SER A 37 -6.24 0.71 -11.97
N ALA A 38 -7.03 1.78 -11.81
CA ALA A 38 -8.36 1.70 -11.18
C ALA A 38 -9.32 0.77 -11.94
N LYS A 39 -9.36 0.84 -13.28
CA LYS A 39 -10.17 -0.06 -14.11
C LYS A 39 -9.74 -1.52 -13.93
N LEU A 40 -8.44 -1.77 -14.01
CA LEU A 40 -7.86 -3.11 -13.85
C LEU A 40 -8.19 -3.68 -12.46
N PHE A 41 -7.94 -2.89 -11.41
CA PHE A 41 -8.20 -3.29 -10.03
C PHE A 41 -9.69 -3.56 -9.80
N SER A 42 -10.58 -2.71 -10.35
CA SER A 42 -12.04 -2.91 -10.22
C SER A 42 -12.48 -4.26 -10.80
N THR A 43 -12.04 -4.61 -12.01
CA THR A 43 -12.31 -5.92 -12.60
C THR A 43 -11.75 -7.05 -11.74
N PHE A 44 -10.49 -6.94 -11.30
CA PHE A 44 -9.89 -7.93 -10.43
C PHE A 44 -10.71 -8.13 -9.15
N TYR A 45 -10.98 -7.05 -8.41
CA TYR A 45 -11.58 -7.09 -7.09
C TYR A 45 -13.02 -7.59 -7.11
N THR A 46 -13.80 -7.19 -8.12
CA THR A 46 -15.23 -7.53 -8.24
C THR A 46 -15.47 -8.88 -8.90
N SER A 47 -14.65 -9.26 -9.88
CA SER A 47 -14.94 -10.41 -10.74
C SER A 47 -13.95 -11.57 -10.55
N VAL A 48 -12.66 -11.28 -10.41
CA VAL A 48 -11.60 -12.30 -10.36
C VAL A 48 -11.35 -12.79 -8.94
N ARG A 49 -11.23 -11.88 -7.96
CA ARG A 49 -10.94 -12.21 -6.55
C ARG A 49 -11.96 -13.19 -5.96
N PRO A 50 -13.29 -13.06 -6.15
CA PRO A 50 -14.24 -14.04 -5.64
C PRO A 50 -14.02 -15.46 -6.19
N ILE A 51 -13.68 -15.59 -7.48
CA ILE A 51 -13.39 -16.87 -8.12
C ILE A 51 -12.13 -17.50 -7.50
N ILE A 52 -11.10 -16.68 -7.24
CA ILE A 52 -9.86 -17.14 -6.59
C ILE A 52 -10.16 -17.64 -5.18
N LEU A 53 -10.87 -16.86 -4.38
CA LEU A 53 -11.22 -17.25 -3.00
C LEU A 53 -12.06 -18.55 -2.97
N GLN A 54 -13.00 -18.71 -3.90
CA GLN A 54 -13.85 -19.89 -3.97
C GLN A 54 -13.11 -21.15 -4.46
N ASN A 55 -12.24 -21.04 -5.46
CA ASN A 55 -11.74 -22.21 -6.21
C ASN A 55 -10.22 -22.45 -6.10
N TYR A 56 -9.46 -21.44 -5.68
CA TYR A 56 -8.00 -21.43 -5.79
C TYR A 56 -7.26 -20.88 -4.55
N GLN A 57 -7.96 -20.55 -3.46
CA GLN A 57 -7.37 -19.89 -2.29
C GLN A 57 -6.14 -20.60 -1.71
N SER A 58 -6.10 -21.93 -1.73
CA SER A 58 -4.97 -22.72 -1.22
C SER A 58 -3.87 -23.01 -2.26
N ARG A 59 -4.08 -22.61 -3.52
CA ARG A 59 -3.21 -22.98 -4.66
C ARG A 59 -2.65 -21.77 -5.41
N LEU A 60 -3.20 -20.59 -5.19
CA LEU A 60 -2.85 -19.38 -5.90
C LEU A 60 -2.63 -18.24 -4.92
N GLN A 61 -1.45 -17.65 -5.00
CA GLN A 61 -1.16 -16.39 -4.33
C GLN A 61 -1.43 -15.22 -5.27
N VAL A 62 -2.08 -14.17 -4.78
CA VAL A 62 -2.22 -12.92 -5.52
C VAL A 62 -1.23 -11.90 -5.00
N VAL A 63 -0.48 -11.26 -5.91
CA VAL A 63 0.49 -10.22 -5.58
C VAL A 63 0.05 -8.91 -6.20
N PHE A 64 -0.13 -7.88 -5.36
CA PHE A 64 -0.25 -6.49 -5.80
C PHE A 64 1.15 -5.94 -6.03
N ARG A 65 1.53 -5.68 -7.28
CA ARG A 65 2.83 -5.08 -7.61
C ARG A 65 2.70 -3.58 -7.76
N GLN A 66 3.25 -2.86 -6.80
CA GLN A 66 3.26 -1.38 -6.77
C GLN A 66 4.08 -0.85 -7.95
N HIS A 67 3.54 0.15 -8.67
CA HIS A 67 4.27 0.92 -9.67
C HIS A 67 4.12 2.40 -9.37
N VAL A 68 4.99 2.93 -8.52
CA VAL A 68 4.96 4.35 -8.16
C VAL A 68 5.33 5.19 -9.38
N GLN A 69 4.44 6.08 -9.81
CA GLN A 69 4.63 7.02 -10.91
C GLN A 69 5.23 8.35 -10.40
N PRO A 70 6.55 8.56 -10.50
CA PRO A 70 7.21 9.72 -9.87
C PRO A 70 6.82 11.08 -10.46
N TRP A 71 6.16 11.11 -11.62
CA TRP A 71 5.62 12.34 -12.22
C TRP A 71 4.28 12.78 -11.62
N HIS A 72 3.62 11.94 -10.81
CA HIS A 72 2.46 12.30 -9.98
C HIS A 72 2.87 12.21 -8.50
N PRO A 73 3.24 13.33 -7.83
CA PRO A 73 3.82 13.28 -6.48
C PRO A 73 2.97 12.54 -5.44
N SER A 74 1.65 12.63 -5.56
CA SER A 74 0.69 11.91 -4.70
C SER A 74 0.75 10.39 -4.83
N SER A 75 1.25 9.85 -5.94
CA SER A 75 1.47 8.41 -6.12
C SER A 75 2.32 7.84 -4.98
N THR A 76 3.42 8.50 -4.62
CA THR A 76 4.27 8.00 -3.53
C THR A 76 3.49 7.96 -2.20
N LEU A 77 2.68 8.99 -1.93
CA LEU A 77 1.94 9.12 -0.67
C LEU A 77 0.83 8.06 -0.55
N THR A 78 0.12 7.78 -1.63
CA THR A 78 -0.93 6.75 -1.67
C THR A 78 -0.33 5.34 -1.52
N HIS A 79 0.85 5.09 -2.12
CA HIS A 79 1.57 3.83 -1.93
C HIS A 79 2.12 3.66 -0.51
N GLU A 80 2.65 4.72 0.10
CA GLU A 80 3.06 4.71 1.52
C GLU A 80 1.88 4.38 2.44
N ALA A 81 0.68 4.92 2.16
CA ALA A 81 -0.53 4.55 2.89
C ALA A 81 -0.86 3.06 2.75
N GLY A 82 -0.76 2.49 1.54
CA GLY A 82 -0.91 1.04 1.33
C GLY A 82 0.11 0.21 2.13
N ALA A 83 1.36 0.68 2.20
CA ALA A 83 2.40 0.03 3.01
C ALA A 83 2.10 0.13 4.52
N ALA A 84 1.56 1.25 5.01
CA ALA A 84 1.13 1.40 6.39
C ALA A 84 0.00 0.42 6.74
N VAL A 85 -1.01 0.28 5.87
CA VAL A 85 -2.09 -0.71 6.07
C VAL A 85 -1.55 -2.13 6.14
N LEU A 86 -0.57 -2.50 5.30
CA LEU A 86 0.06 -3.82 5.37
C LEU A 86 0.79 -4.09 6.70
N LYS A 87 1.30 -3.05 7.37
CA LYS A 87 1.95 -3.18 8.68
C LYS A 87 0.95 -3.30 9.82
N ILE A 88 -0.17 -2.58 9.74
CA ILE A 88 -1.17 -2.49 10.81
C ILE A 88 -2.19 -3.64 10.72
N ALA A 89 -2.80 -3.80 9.56
CA ALA A 89 -3.93 -4.70 9.32
C ALA A 89 -3.84 -5.31 7.91
N PRO A 90 -2.93 -6.27 7.68
CA PRO A 90 -2.69 -6.84 6.34
C PRO A 90 -3.92 -7.50 5.73
N ASP A 91 -4.85 -7.99 6.56
CA ASP A 91 -6.13 -8.57 6.12
C ASP A 91 -7.10 -7.52 5.53
N LYS A 92 -6.86 -6.22 5.78
CA LYS A 92 -7.66 -5.10 5.26
C LYS A 92 -7.10 -4.47 3.99
N PHE A 93 -5.95 -4.94 3.51
CA PHE A 93 -5.25 -4.28 2.40
C PHE A 93 -6.07 -4.19 1.11
N TRP A 94 -6.83 -5.25 0.79
CA TRP A 94 -7.64 -5.27 -0.44
C TRP A 94 -8.85 -4.35 -0.33
N GLU A 95 -9.51 -4.35 0.82
CA GLU A 95 -10.63 -3.48 1.14
C GLU A 95 -10.19 -2.01 1.15
N PHE A 96 -9.05 -1.70 1.76
CA PHE A 96 -8.43 -0.37 1.71
C PHE A 96 -8.11 0.04 0.26
N SER A 97 -7.49 -0.85 -0.51
CA SER A 97 -7.16 -0.56 -1.91
C SER A 97 -8.41 -0.23 -2.74
N ALA A 98 -9.49 -0.99 -2.54
CA ALA A 98 -10.78 -0.72 -3.18
C ALA A 98 -11.35 0.65 -2.77
N ALA A 99 -11.32 0.98 -1.48
CA ALA A 99 -11.76 2.28 -0.97
C ALA A 99 -10.91 3.42 -1.55
N LEU A 100 -9.59 3.28 -1.56
CA LEU A 100 -8.68 4.29 -2.11
C LEU A 100 -8.92 4.50 -3.62
N PHE A 101 -9.08 3.42 -4.39
CA PHE A 101 -9.45 3.56 -5.81
C PHE A 101 -10.81 4.23 -6.02
N SER A 102 -11.79 4.04 -5.12
CA SER A 102 -13.08 4.77 -5.21
C SER A 102 -12.95 6.26 -4.91
N HIS A 103 -11.92 6.67 -4.17
CA HIS A 103 -11.57 8.06 -3.89
C HIS A 103 -10.40 8.53 -4.77
N GLN A 104 -10.09 7.88 -5.88
CA GLN A 104 -8.86 8.14 -6.63
C GLN A 104 -8.72 9.60 -7.11
N GLU A 105 -9.80 10.21 -7.61
CA GLU A 105 -9.78 11.57 -8.19
C GLU A 105 -9.38 12.65 -7.17
N GLU A 106 -9.61 12.38 -5.89
CA GLU A 106 -9.22 13.23 -4.77
C GLU A 106 -7.71 13.40 -4.59
N PHE A 107 -6.91 12.53 -5.24
CA PHE A 107 -5.46 12.48 -5.15
C PHE A 107 -4.76 12.76 -6.49
N PHE A 108 -5.49 13.16 -7.53
CA PHE A 108 -4.88 13.64 -8.77
C PHE A 108 -4.21 15.00 -8.60
N ASP A 109 -3.28 15.33 -9.50
CA ASP A 109 -2.38 16.50 -9.39
C ASP A 109 -3.13 17.79 -9.07
N VAL A 110 -4.22 18.08 -9.78
CA VAL A 110 -5.03 19.30 -9.57
C VAL A 110 -5.68 19.32 -8.18
N SER A 111 -6.09 18.16 -7.66
CA SER A 111 -6.78 18.02 -6.38
C SER A 111 -5.85 18.23 -5.17
N VAL A 112 -4.54 18.02 -5.34
CA VAL A 112 -3.56 18.09 -4.24
C VAL A 112 -2.49 19.18 -4.42
N VAL A 113 -2.58 19.99 -5.47
CA VAL A 113 -1.53 20.96 -5.85
C VAL A 113 -1.13 21.93 -4.72
N ASN A 114 -2.07 22.29 -3.84
CA ASN A 114 -1.84 23.19 -2.70
C ASN A 114 -1.88 22.46 -1.34
N GLU A 115 -1.87 21.13 -1.35
CA GLU A 115 -1.94 20.31 -0.15
C GLU A 115 -0.54 19.94 0.36
N THR A 116 -0.34 19.99 1.68
CA THR A 116 0.91 19.51 2.28
C THR A 116 0.89 18.00 2.45
N ARG A 117 2.07 17.38 2.41
CA ARG A 117 2.24 15.92 2.58
C ARG A 117 1.47 15.33 3.78
N ASN A 118 1.58 15.94 4.96
CA ASN A 118 0.90 15.46 6.16
C ASN A 118 -0.63 15.63 6.08
N LYS A 119 -1.14 16.61 5.32
CA LYS A 119 -2.59 16.73 5.08
C LYS A 119 -3.11 15.63 4.17
N THR A 120 -2.36 15.26 3.14
CA THR A 120 -2.70 14.10 2.31
C THR A 120 -2.72 12.80 3.14
N TYR A 121 -1.77 12.60 4.05
CA TYR A 121 -1.80 11.44 4.95
C TYR A 121 -3.00 11.42 5.91
N GLN A 122 -3.46 12.57 6.40
CA GLN A 122 -4.69 12.66 7.19
C GLN A 122 -5.91 12.18 6.40
N ARG A 123 -6.01 12.52 5.12
CA ARG A 123 -7.10 12.05 4.25
C ARG A 123 -6.99 10.55 3.97
N LEU A 124 -5.78 10.05 3.72
CA LEU A 124 -5.53 8.62 3.48
C LEU A 124 -5.83 7.77 4.73
N ALA A 125 -5.48 8.25 5.92
CA ALA A 125 -5.77 7.58 7.17
C ALA A 125 -7.29 7.50 7.44
N LYS A 126 -8.04 8.55 7.10
CA LYS A 126 -9.51 8.53 7.16
C LYS A 126 -10.13 7.51 6.21
N ILE A 127 -9.60 7.37 4.99
CA ILE A 127 -10.05 6.33 4.06
C ILE A 127 -9.79 4.94 4.66
N ALA A 128 -8.61 4.71 5.25
CA ALA A 128 -8.29 3.44 5.90
C ALA A 128 -9.20 3.15 7.13
N ALA A 129 -9.56 4.18 7.89
CA ALA A 129 -10.51 4.05 8.99
C ALA A 129 -11.89 3.53 8.54
N THR A 130 -12.34 3.86 7.32
CA THR A 130 -13.62 3.35 6.79
C THR A 130 -13.67 1.84 6.62
N VAL A 131 -12.50 1.19 6.50
CA VAL A 131 -12.37 -0.28 6.39
C VAL A 131 -11.88 -0.93 7.69
N GLY A 132 -11.80 -0.15 8.77
CA GLY A 132 -11.47 -0.63 10.12
C GLY A 132 -9.98 -0.64 10.47
N VAL A 133 -9.14 0.12 9.77
CA VAL A 133 -7.74 0.35 10.16
C VAL A 133 -7.69 1.49 11.18
N ASP A 134 -6.83 1.39 12.20
CA ASP A 134 -6.67 2.45 13.20
C ASP A 134 -6.04 3.72 12.59
N GLU A 135 -6.78 4.83 12.63
CA GLU A 135 -6.35 6.11 12.03
C GLU A 135 -5.10 6.67 12.73
N HIS A 136 -5.01 6.52 14.06
CA HIS A 136 -3.92 7.07 14.85
C HIS A 136 -2.61 6.33 14.57
N GLU A 137 -2.63 4.99 14.60
CA GLU A 137 -1.48 4.15 14.28
C GLU A 137 -0.99 4.40 12.84
N MET A 138 -1.92 4.60 11.91
CA MET A 138 -1.56 4.93 10.53
C MET A 138 -0.87 6.29 10.42
N LEU A 139 -1.35 7.31 11.14
CA LEU A 139 -0.70 8.63 11.18
C LEU A 139 0.67 8.59 11.85
N GLU A 140 0.85 7.76 12.89
CA GLU A 140 2.15 7.56 13.53
C GLU A 140 3.18 6.93 12.58
N LEU A 141 2.74 6.12 11.61
CA LEU A 141 3.60 5.55 10.58
C LEU A 141 3.93 6.54 9.46
N LEU A 142 2.98 7.39 9.07
CA LEU A 142 3.05 8.19 7.85
C LEU A 142 3.55 9.62 8.05
N ASN A 143 3.16 10.29 9.13
CA ASN A 143 3.45 11.72 9.30
C ASN A 143 4.95 12.00 9.33
N ILE A 144 5.34 13.07 8.65
CA ILE A 144 6.69 13.63 8.75
C ILE A 144 6.76 14.51 9.98
N SER A 145 7.70 14.19 10.87
CA SER A 145 7.99 14.97 12.07
C SER A 145 8.51 16.36 11.70
N GLU A 146 7.99 17.39 12.35
CA GLU A 146 8.52 18.75 12.29
C GLU A 146 9.76 18.92 13.20
N VAL A 147 9.97 17.97 14.13
CA VAL A 147 11.12 17.99 15.04
C VAL A 147 12.38 17.56 14.29
N ILE A 148 13.34 18.48 14.20
CA ILE A 148 14.67 18.21 13.63
C ILE A 148 15.52 17.57 14.74
N ALA A 149 15.58 16.24 14.75
CA ALA A 149 16.57 15.52 15.55
C ALA A 149 17.91 15.52 14.80
N ASP A 150 18.99 15.91 15.49
CA ASP A 150 20.38 15.74 15.02
C ASP A 150 20.70 16.35 13.65
N GLY A 151 19.97 17.39 13.23
CA GLY A 151 20.15 18.05 11.93
C GLY A 151 19.73 17.21 10.71
N GLN A 152 19.05 16.08 10.92
CA GLN A 152 18.57 15.21 9.83
C GLN A 152 17.30 15.79 9.20
N LEU A 153 17.42 16.37 8.01
CA LEU A 153 16.29 16.95 7.26
C LEU A 153 15.63 15.98 6.26
N ASN A 154 16.22 14.78 6.05
CA ASN A 154 15.76 13.78 5.07
C ASN A 154 15.46 12.44 5.75
N THR A 155 14.55 12.46 6.72
CA THR A 155 14.22 11.28 7.54
C THR A 155 13.18 10.37 6.89
N GLY A 156 12.30 10.91 6.04
CA GLY A 156 11.15 10.18 5.52
C GLY A 156 10.16 9.82 6.63
N ASN A 157 9.35 8.79 6.39
CA ASN A 157 8.39 8.25 7.35
C ASN A 157 8.76 6.80 7.74
N LYS A 158 7.99 6.19 8.65
CA LYS A 158 8.31 4.85 9.17
C LYS A 158 8.09 3.73 8.15
N VAL A 159 7.51 4.02 6.98
CA VAL A 159 7.28 3.07 5.88
C VAL A 159 8.21 3.30 4.67
N THR A 160 9.14 4.24 4.76
CA THR A 160 10.02 4.57 3.62
C THR A 160 10.88 3.38 3.18
N ASN A 161 11.42 2.59 4.13
CA ASN A 161 12.19 1.39 3.79
C ASN A 161 11.31 0.28 3.22
N ASP A 162 10.05 0.24 3.61
CA ASP A 162 9.06 -0.70 3.09
C ASP A 162 8.82 -0.43 1.60
N ILE A 163 8.56 0.83 1.22
CA ILE A 163 8.41 1.24 -0.18
C ILE A 163 9.66 0.95 -1.02
N LYS A 164 10.85 1.26 -0.51
CA LYS A 164 12.12 0.95 -1.21
C LYS A 164 12.24 -0.52 -1.59
N LEU A 165 11.77 -1.42 -0.71
CA LEU A 165 11.80 -2.85 -0.96
C LEU A 165 10.69 -3.28 -1.94
N MET A 166 9.50 -2.69 -1.85
CA MET A 166 8.36 -2.99 -2.73
C MET A 166 8.63 -2.62 -4.19
N VAL A 167 9.26 -1.46 -4.44
CA VAL A 167 9.54 -0.97 -5.81
C VAL A 167 10.84 -1.48 -6.40
N LYS A 168 11.66 -2.20 -5.61
CA LYS A 168 12.91 -2.77 -6.09
C LYS A 168 12.62 -3.92 -7.05
N VAL A 169 13.07 -3.79 -8.30
CA VAL A 169 13.10 -4.91 -9.25
C VAL A 169 14.05 -5.98 -8.70
N ARG A 170 13.51 -7.17 -8.42
CA ARG A 170 14.33 -8.36 -8.15
C ARG A 170 14.72 -8.95 -9.51
N HIS A 171 15.99 -8.83 -9.86
CA HIS A 171 16.63 -9.58 -10.94
C HIS A 171 17.10 -10.94 -10.40
#